data_AF-A0A2J6PP84-F1
#
_entry.id   AF-A0A2J6PP84-F1
#
_cell.length_a   1.000
_cell.length_b   1.000
_cell.length_c   1.000
_cell.angle_alpha   90.00
_cell.angle_beta   90.00
_cell.angle_gamma   90.00
#
_symmetry.space_group_name_H-M   'P 1'
#
loop_
_entity.id
_entity.type
_entity.pdbx_description
1 polymer ?
#
loop_
_entity_poly.entity_id
_entity_poly.type
_entity_poly.pdbx_seq_one_letter_code
_entity_poly.pdbx_strand_id
1 'polypeptide(L)' 'MPHPSTSPDMNPIEKCWRYVKQALHRQMRQAVREEWEAIPQAWINLLILKQEHWVNVLMQRHRWSTPN' A
#
# COMPACT_ATOMS: atom_id res chain seq x y z
N MET A 1 8.99 -5.15 14.49
CA MET A 1 8.15 -6.31 14.07
C MET A 1 8.88 -7.05 12.96
N PRO A 2 8.95 -8.39 12.99
CA PRO A 2 9.43 -9.16 11.85
C PRO A 2 8.44 -9.02 10.68
N HIS A 3 8.93 -8.67 9.49
CA HIS A 3 8.15 -8.66 8.26
C HIS A 3 8.29 -10.03 7.57
N PRO A 4 7.18 -10.71 7.23
CA PRO A 4 7.26 -12.00 6.56
C PRO A 4 7.84 -11.87 5.15
N SER A 5 8.67 -12.83 4.76
CA SER A 5 9.18 -12.93 3.39
C SER A 5 8.02 -13.04 2.39
N THR A 6 8.18 -12.46 1.21
CA THR A 6 7.22 -12.55 0.09
C THR A 6 5.81 -12.02 0.43
N SER A 7 5.71 -11.01 1.29
CA SER A 7 4.42 -10.42 1.70
C SER A 7 4.32 -8.92 1.37
N PRO A 8 4.38 -8.53 0.07
CA PRO A 8 4.26 -7.13 -0.32
C PRO A 8 2.90 -6.52 0.03
N ASP A 9 1.85 -7.32 0.10
CA ASP A 9 0.51 -6.92 0.55
C ASP A 9 0.45 -6.46 2.02
N MET A 10 1.42 -6.91 2.82
CA MET A 10 1.59 -6.51 4.23
C MET A 10 2.46 -5.25 4.39
N ASN A 11 3.00 -4.69 3.30
CA ASN A 11 3.82 -3.49 3.31
C ASN A 11 3.00 -2.27 2.83
N PRO A 12 2.68 -1.29 3.71
CA PRO A 12 1.89 -0.11 3.34
C PRO A 12 2.45 0.68 2.16
N ILE A 13 3.77 0.68 1.93
CA ILE A 13 4.40 1.41 0.83
C ILE A 13 3.95 0.89 -0.55
N GLU A 14 3.64 -0.40 -0.66
CA GLU A 14 3.17 -1.01 -1.91
C GLU A 14 1.79 -0.47 -2.30
N LYS A 15 0.97 -0.09 -1.32
CA LYS A 15 -0.33 0.55 -1.53
C LYS A 15 -0.15 1.98 -2.04
N CYS A 16 0.82 2.72 -1.51
CA CYS A 16 1.19 4.05 -2.03
C CYS A 16 1.66 3.96 -3.48
N TRP A 17 2.55 3.02 -3.80
CA TRP A 17 3.03 2.84 -5.18
C TRP A 17 1.93 2.45 -6.14
N ARG A 18 0.95 1.65 -5.70
CA ARG A 18 -0.22 1.35 -6.54
C ARG A 18 -1.05 2.59 -6.82
N TYR A 19 -1.32 3.41 -5.81
CA TYR A 19 -2.06 4.67 -5.99
C TYR A 19 -1.40 5.52 -7.07
N VAL A 20 -0.08 5.73 -6.96
CA VAL A 20 0.70 6.48 -7.95
C VAL A 20 0.63 5.82 -9.33
N LYS A 21 0.82 4.50 -9.43
CA LYS A 21 0.72 3.78 -10.72
C LYS A 21 -0.67 3.88 -11.36
N GLN A 22 -1.74 3.90 -10.57
CA GLN A 22 -3.11 4.02 -11.06
C GLN A 22 -3.42 5.42 -11.59
N ALA A 23 -2.87 6.46 -10.96
CA ALA A 23 -3.03 7.84 -11.40
C ALA A 23 -2.22 8.17 -12.67
N LEU A 24 -1.10 7.46 -12.90
CA LEU A 24 -0.23 7.67 -14.06
C LEU A 24 -0.82 7.05 -15.33
N HIS A 25 -1.52 7.86 -16.13
CA HIS A 25 -2.15 7.39 -17.37
C HIS A 25 -1.28 7.53 -18.65
N ARG A 26 -0.24 8.38 -18.68
CA ARG A 26 0.88 8.44 -19.66
C ARG A 26 1.77 9.67 -19.39
N GLN A 27 3.09 9.52 -19.59
CA GLN A 27 4.22 10.43 -19.26
C GLN A 27 4.73 10.32 -17.81
N MET A 28 6.00 9.91 -17.66
CA MET A 28 6.41 9.05 -16.54
C MET A 28 7.35 9.66 -15.49
N ARG A 29 7.87 10.88 -15.62
CA ARG A 29 8.84 11.40 -14.63
C ARG A 29 8.29 12.54 -13.78
N GLN A 30 7.81 13.59 -14.42
CA GLN A 30 7.25 14.73 -13.70
C GLN A 30 5.94 14.34 -12.98
N ALA A 31 5.06 13.62 -13.68
CA ALA A 31 3.80 13.13 -13.12
C ALA A 31 3.99 12.18 -11.94
N VAL A 32 5.07 11.37 -11.88
CA VAL A 32 5.31 10.49 -10.71
C VAL A 32 5.49 11.31 -9.44
N ARG A 33 6.23 12.43 -9.53
CA ARG A 33 6.49 13.29 -8.37
C ARG A 33 5.22 14.02 -7.94
N GLU A 34 4.46 14.54 -8.89
CA GLU A 34 3.20 15.24 -8.62
C GLU A 34 2.18 14.30 -7.98
N GLU A 35 2.01 13.09 -8.52
CA GLU A 35 1.11 12.08 -7.94
C GLU A 35 1.58 11.58 -6.58
N TRP A 36 2.90 11.51 -6.35
CA TRP A 36 3.47 11.18 -5.05
C TRP A 36 3.18 12.27 -4.00
N GLU A 37 3.36 13.53 -4.36
CA GLU A 37 3.08 14.69 -3.50
C GLU A 37 1.57 14.87 -3.26
N ALA A 38 0.72 14.38 -4.17
CA ALA A 38 -0.74 14.42 -4.07
C ALA A 38 -1.34 13.37 -3.13
N ILE A 39 -0.58 12.37 -2.65
CA ILE A 39 -1.10 11.35 -1.75
C ILE A 39 -1.54 12.00 -0.42
N PRO A 40 -2.81 11.90 -0.01
CA PRO A 40 -3.27 12.53 1.23
C PRO A 40 -2.58 11.94 2.46
N GLN A 41 -1.95 12.76 3.29
CA GLN A 41 -1.29 12.30 4.53
C GLN A 41 -2.27 11.56 5.46
N ALA A 42 -3.54 11.99 5.53
CA ALA A 42 -4.57 11.31 6.30
C ALA A 42 -4.81 9.87 5.79
N TRP A 43 -4.72 9.65 4.48
CA TRP A 43 -4.83 8.32 3.89
C TRP A 43 -3.62 7.45 4.22
N ILE A 44 -2.40 8.01 4.16
CA ILE A 44 -1.17 7.33 4.60
C ILE A 44 -1.28 6.91 6.07
N ASN A 45 -1.73 7.81 6.94
CA ASN A 45 -1.92 7.52 8.36
C ASN A 45 -2.93 6.39 8.56
N LEU A 46 -4.02 6.37 7.80
CA LEU A 46 -4.99 5.28 7.85
C LEU A 46 -4.38 3.93 7.39
N LEU A 47 -3.46 3.91 6.43
CA LEU A 47 -2.78 2.68 6.02
C LEU A 47 -1.94 2.10 7.18
N ILE A 48 -1.23 2.95 7.90
CA ILE A 48 -0.42 2.57 9.06
C ILE A 48 -1.33 2.08 10.20
N LEU A 49 -2.37 2.85 10.53
CA LEU A 49 -3.31 2.51 11.61
C LEU A 49 -4.07 1.21 11.33
N LYS A 50 -4.39 0.92 10.07
CA LYS A 50 -5.07 -0.31 9.67
C LYS A 50 -4.15 -1.52 9.56
N GLN A 51 -2.86 -1.43 9.88
CA GLN A 51 -1.94 -2.56 9.74
C GLN A 51 -2.37 -3.77 10.58
N GLU A 52 -2.92 -3.54 11.78
CA GLU A 52 -3.50 -4.60 12.62
C GLU A 52 -4.70 -5.29 11.95
N HIS A 53 -5.57 -4.52 11.29
CA HIS A 53 -6.68 -5.08 10.52
C HIS A 53 -6.18 -6.02 9.42
N TRP A 54 -5.12 -5.66 8.69
CA TRP A 54 -4.58 -6.50 7.63
C TRP A 54 -3.93 -7.78 8.17
N VAL A 55 -3.32 -7.73 9.35
CA VAL A 55 -2.85 -8.94 10.06
C VAL A 55 -4.03 -9.87 10.37
N ASN A 56 -5.14 -9.33 10.85
CA ASN A 56 -6.34 -10.12 11.13
C ASN A 56 -6.93 -10.75 9.85
N VAL A 57 -6.98 -10.00 8.74
CA VAL A 57 -7.40 -10.53 7.44
C VAL A 57 -6.47 -11.65 6.95
N LEU A 58 -5.15 -11.49 7.10
CA LEU A 58 -4.16 -12.52 6.77
C LEU A 58 -4.39 -13.80 7.59
N MET A 59 -4.66 -13.66 8.90
CA MET A 59 -4.97 -14.78 9.79
C MET A 59 -6.26 -15.51 9.37
N GLN A 60 -7.33 -14.77 9.07
CA GLN A 60 -8.60 -15.33 8.59
C GLN A 60 -8.43 -16.07 7.26
N ARG A 61 -7.52 -15.60 6.40
CA ARG A 61 -7.20 -16.23 5.13
C ARG A 61 -6.15 -17.33 5.26
N HIS A 62 -5.90 -17.86 6.45
CA HIS A 62 -4.92 -18.93 6.69
C HIS A 62 -3.51 -18.62 6.16
N ARG A 63 -3.07 -17.36 6.23
CA ARG A 63 -1.78 -16.84 5.73
C ARG A 63 -1.65 -16.79 4.20
N TRP A 64 -2.76 -16.88 3.47
CA TRP A 64 -2.80 -16.59 2.04
C TRP A 64 -2.86 -15.08 1.77
N SER A 65 -2.62 -14.68 0.52
CA SER A 65 -2.57 -13.26 0.14
C SER A 65 -3.82 -12.46 0.54
N THR A 66 -3.62 -11.24 1.01
CA THR A 66 -4.70 -10.30 1.28
C THR A 66 -5.10 -9.55 -0.01
N PRO A 67 -6.39 -9.18 -0.15
CA PRO A 67 -6.80 -8.33 -1.26
C PRO A 67 -6.10 -6.98 -1.14
N ASN A 68 -5.44 -6.61 -2.22
CA ASN A 68 -4.76 -5.34 -2.31
C ASN A 68 -5.74 -4.32 -2.88
#